data_AF-A0A0T5XD86-F1
#
_entry.id   AF-A0A0T5XD86-F1
#
_cell.length_a   1.000
_cell.length_b   1.000
_cell.length_c   1.000
_cell.angle_alpha   90.00
_cell.angle_beta   90.00
_cell.angle_gamma   90.00
#
_symmetry.space_group_name_H-M   'P 1'
#
loop_
_entity.id
_entity.type
_entity.pdbx_description
1 polymer ?
#
loop_
_entity_poly.entity_id
_entity_poly.type
_entity_poly.pdbx_seq_one_letter_code
_entity_poly.pdbx_strand_id
1 'polypeptide(L)' 'MMLKARRWANTLKRWREPILNYFEDNTTNAYTEGCNTKVKMLKRISFGLRNIEVYVRKMMLGFLPQKSFHTI' A
#
# COMPACT_ATOMS: atom_id res chain seq x y z
N MET A 1 -1.86 -24.50 -17.73
CA MET A 1 -2.77 -24.33 -16.58
C MET A 1 -2.18 -24.90 -15.28
N MET A 2 -1.70 -26.15 -15.26
CA MET A 2 -1.11 -26.84 -14.10
C MET A 2 0.04 -26.10 -13.38
N LEU A 3 0.97 -25.48 -14.14
CA LEU A 3 2.11 -24.74 -13.57
C LEU A 3 1.69 -23.49 -12.76
N LYS A 4 0.60 -22.81 -13.15
CA LYS A 4 0.08 -21.65 -12.42
C LYS A 4 -0.51 -22.07 -11.07
N ALA A 5 -1.29 -23.15 -11.06
CA ALA A 5 -1.89 -23.69 -9.84
C ALA A 5 -0.80 -24.15 -8.84
N ARG A 6 0.25 -24.82 -9.32
CA ARG A 6 1.37 -25.25 -8.48
C ARG A 6 2.12 -24.08 -7.84
N ARG A 7 2.36 -23.01 -8.60
CA ARG A 7 2.98 -21.78 -8.06
C ARG A 7 2.11 -21.12 -6.99
N TRP A 8 0.81 -21.02 -7.23
CA TRP A 8 -0.13 -20.43 -6.27
C TRP A 8 -0.19 -21.24 -4.97
N ALA A 9 -0.26 -22.57 -5.06
CA ALA A 9 -0.23 -23.46 -3.90
C ALA A 9 1.07 -23.32 -3.09
N ASN A 10 2.22 -23.18 -3.75
CA ASN A 10 3.50 -22.94 -3.08
C ASN A 10 3.54 -21.59 -2.37
N THR A 11 3.01 -20.53 -3.01
CA THR A 11 2.87 -19.23 -2.36
C THR A 11 1.97 -19.33 -1.13
N LEU A 12 0.80 -19.97 -1.24
CA LEU A 12 -0.11 -20.13 -0.11
C LEU A 12 0.53 -20.89 1.06
N LYS A 13 1.27 -21.97 0.77
CA LYS A 13 2.04 -22.71 1.80
C LYS A 13 3.07 -21.82 2.48
N ARG A 14 3.78 -20.98 1.73
CA ARG A 14 4.79 -20.05 2.26
C ARG A 14 4.19 -18.96 3.15
N TRP A 15 2.98 -18.50 2.85
CA TRP A 15 2.28 -17.45 3.61
C TRP A 15 1.39 -17.99 4.73
N ARG A 16 1.35 -19.31 4.96
CA ARG A 16 0.48 -19.95 5.95
C ARG A 16 0.65 -19.37 7.35
N GLU A 17 1.88 -19.21 7.81
CA GLU A 17 2.18 -18.74 9.16
C GLU A 17 1.75 -17.28 9.39
N PRO A 18 2.09 -16.31 8.51
CA PRO A 18 1.53 -14.95 8.58
C PRO A 18 -0.01 -14.89 8.54
N ILE A 19 -0.66 -15.77 7.75
CA ILE A 19 -2.12 -15.82 7.67
C ILE A 19 -2.72 -16.29 9.00
N LEU A 20 -2.10 -17.26 9.66
CA LEU A 20 -2.56 -17.75 10.96
C LEU A 20 -2.29 -16.75 12.09
N ASN A 21 -1.16 -16.03 12.04
CA ASN A 21 -0.80 -15.01 13.00
C ASN A 21 -1.83 -13.87 13.11
N TYR A 22 -2.61 -13.64 12.04
CA TYR A 22 -3.74 -12.70 12.07
C TYR A 22 -4.75 -13.00 13.18
N PHE A 23 -5.01 -14.27 13.47
CA PHE A 23 -6.02 -14.64 14.47
C PHE A 23 -5.55 -14.46 15.92
N GLU A 24 -4.24 -14.37 16.13
CA GLU A 24 -3.65 -14.11 17.45
C GLU A 24 -3.46 -12.60 17.68
N ASP A 25 -2.79 -11.91 16.75
CA ASP A 25 -2.42 -10.51 16.91
C ASP A 25 -3.45 -9.51 16.33
N ASN A 26 -4.46 -9.98 15.59
CA ASN A 26 -5.45 -9.16 14.87
C ASN A 26 -4.82 -8.09 13.95
N THR A 27 -3.60 -8.33 13.45
CA THR A 27 -2.87 -7.38 12.61
C THR A 27 -3.53 -7.23 11.25
N THR A 28 -4.21 -6.11 11.01
CA THR A 28 -4.86 -5.84 9.73
C THR A 28 -3.94 -5.11 8.73
N ASN A 29 -4.02 -5.50 7.46
CA ASN A 29 -3.38 -4.79 6.35
C ASN A 29 -4.13 -3.51 5.94
N ALA A 30 -5.23 -3.16 6.63
CA ALA A 30 -6.10 -2.04 6.27
C ALA A 30 -5.35 -0.70 6.18
N TYR A 31 -4.42 -0.44 7.11
CA TYR A 31 -3.61 0.79 7.07
C TYR A 31 -2.76 0.87 5.80
N THR A 32 -2.03 -0.20 5.48
CA THR A 32 -1.21 -0.31 4.28
C THR A 32 -2.03 -0.18 3.00
N GLU A 33 -3.22 -0.78 2.97
CA GLU A 33 -4.17 -0.67 1.85
C GLU A 33 -4.69 0.76 1.68
N GLY A 34 -4.96 1.46 2.78
CA GLY A 34 -5.30 2.87 2.79
C GLY A 34 -4.18 3.72 2.19
N CYS A 35 -2.94 3.52 2.62
CA CYS A 35 -1.77 4.20 2.07
C CYS A 35 -1.60 3.92 0.57
N ASN A 36 -1.70 2.66 0.15
CA ASN A 36 -1.59 2.26 -1.26
C ASN A 36 -2.70 2.89 -2.12
N THR A 37 -3.92 2.97 -1.61
CA THR A 37 -5.05 3.61 -2.31
C THR A 37 -4.80 5.10 -2.49
N LYS A 38 -4.35 5.79 -1.44
CA LYS A 38 -4.00 7.21 -1.48
C LYS A 38 -2.87 7.50 -2.49
N VAL A 39 -1.81 6.69 -2.46
CA VAL A 39 -0.70 6.74 -3.44
C VAL A 39 -1.20 6.54 -4.86
N LYS A 40 -2.05 5.54 -5.12
CA LYS A 40 -2.65 5.30 -6.45
C LYS A 40 -3.49 6.49 -6.90
N MET A 41 -4.26 7.10 -6.01
CA MET A 41 -5.07 8.28 -6.31
C MET A 41 -4.19 9.48 -6.69
N LEU A 42 -3.14 9.76 -5.88
CA LEU A 42 -2.17 10.83 -6.15
C LEU A 42 -1.45 10.66 -7.49
N LYS A 43 -1.13 9.41 -7.87
CA LYS A 43 -0.57 9.09 -9.19
C LYS A 43 -1.55 9.38 -10.33
N ARG A 44 -2.85 9.04 -10.16
CA ARG A 44 -3.90 9.27 -11.16
C ARG A 44 -4.13 10.76 -11.41
N ILE A 45 -4.31 11.56 -10.36
CA ILE A 45 -4.53 13.01 -10.50
C ILE A 45 -3.31 13.74 -11.09
N SER A 46 -2.13 13.14 -10.98
CA SER A 46 -0.89 13.70 -11.49
C SER A 46 -0.59 13.30 -12.94
N PHE A 47 -1.44 12.51 -13.60
CA PHE A 47 -1.23 11.97 -14.95
C PHE A 47 0.11 11.21 -15.11
N GLY A 48 0.54 10.54 -14.04
CA GLY A 48 1.84 9.87 -13.97
C GLY A 48 2.94 10.75 -13.38
N LEU A 49 3.85 10.11 -12.64
CA LEU A 49 4.96 10.78 -11.96
C LEU A 49 6.26 10.13 -12.43
N ARG A 50 6.90 10.74 -13.44
CA ARG A 50 8.17 10.24 -14.02
C ARG A 50 9.40 10.70 -13.23
N ASN A 51 9.31 11.86 -12.58
CA ASN A 51 10.36 12.38 -11.72
C ASN A 51 10.13 11.93 -10.27
N ILE A 52 11.14 11.25 -9.69
CA ILE A 52 11.10 10.72 -8.32
C ILE A 52 11.02 11.81 -7.25
N GLU A 53 11.62 12.97 -7.49
CA GLU A 53 11.61 14.08 -6.54
C GLU A 53 10.21 14.68 -6.41
N VAL A 54 9.53 14.88 -7.55
CA VAL A 54 8.14 15.33 -7.60
C VAL A 54 7.21 14.29 -6.96
N TYR A 55 7.51 13.00 -7.17
CA TYR A 55 6.79 11.92 -6.51
C TYR A 55 6.89 12.02 -4.99
N VAL A 56 8.10 12.12 -4.44
CA VAL A 56 8.32 12.21 -2.99
C VAL A 56 7.64 13.44 -2.41
N ARG A 57 7.80 14.62 -3.02
CA ARG A 57 7.16 15.87 -2.57
C ARG A 57 5.64 15.76 -2.52
N LYS A 58 5.01 15.20 -3.56
CA LYS A 58 3.56 14.98 -3.60
C LYS A 58 3.08 13.98 -2.58
N MET A 59 3.85 12.93 -2.30
CA MET A 59 3.51 11.97 -1.25
C MET A 59 3.59 12.62 0.11
N MET A 60 4.69 13.32 0.43
CA MET A 60 4.82 14.06 1.69
C MET A 60 3.64 15.01 1.88
N LEU A 61 3.34 15.84 0.88
CA LEU A 61 2.21 16.76 0.94
C LEU A 61 0.87 16.05 1.10
N GLY A 62 0.64 14.97 0.35
CA GLY A 62 -0.61 14.23 0.40
C GLY A 62 -0.86 13.57 1.74
N PHE A 63 0.19 13.09 2.43
CA PHE A 63 0.07 12.44 3.75
C PHE A 63 0.06 13.40 4.94
N LEU A 64 0.36 14.70 4.75
CA LEU A 64 0.27 15.69 5.81
C LEU A 64 -1.18 15.89 6.30
N PRO A 65 -1.39 16.03 7.62
CA PRO A 65 -2.70 16.30 8.18
C PRO A 65 -3.15 17.73 7.85
N GLN A 66 -4.42 17.94 7.48
CA GLN A 66 -4.86 19.27 7.02
C GLN A 66 -4.69 20.39 8.05
N LYS A 67 -4.69 20.06 9.35
CA LYS A 67 -4.46 21.01 10.45
C LYS A 67 -3.11 21.75 10.33
N SER A 68 -2.11 21.18 9.68
CA SER A 68 -0.80 21.84 9.49
C SER A 68 -0.83 22.98 8.46
N PHE A 69 -1.85 23.08 7.61
CA PHE A 69 -1.94 24.16 6.61
C PHE A 69 -2.65 25.42 7.13
N HIS A 70 -3.44 25.30 8.21
CA HIS A 70 -4.19 26.42 8.78
C HIS A 70 -3.41 27.22 9.84
N THR A 71 -2.14 26.86 10.11
CA THR A 71 -1.27 27.51 11.11
C THR A 71 -0.26 28.46 10.47
N ILE A 72 -0.50 28.90 9.22
CA ILE A 72 0.33 29.87 8.49
C ILE A 72 -0.49 31.12 8.25
#